data_AF-A0A441TFV7-F1
#
_entry.id   AF-A0A441TFV7-F1
#
_cell.length_a   1.000
_cell.length_b   1.000
_cell.length_c   1.000
_cell.angle_alpha   90.00
_cell.angle_beta   90.00
_cell.angle_gamma   90.00
#
_symmetry.space_group_name_H-M   'P 1'
#
loop_
_entity.id
_entity.type
_entity.pdbx_description
1 polymer ?
#
loop_
_entity_poly.entity_id
_entity_poly.type
_entity_poly.pdbx_seq_one_letter_code
_entity_poly.pdbx_strand_id
1 'polypeptide(L)' 'VNLEAIPAPAGTFDIVLSSGWPGVMLHEAVGHGLEGDFNRKKTSAFAGLMGQQVAAKGVTVVDDGTMAERRGSL' A
#
# COMPACT_ATOMS: atom_id res chain seq x y z
N VAL A 1 6.82 3.22 25.37
CA VAL A 1 7.36 4.14 24.34
C VAL A 1 6.51 5.41 24.33
N ASN A 2 7.03 6.54 23.84
CA ASN A 2 6.34 7.83 23.59
C ASN A 2 6.54 8.97 24.61
N LEU A 3 7.04 8.72 25.82
CA LEU A 3 7.11 9.76 26.88
C LEU A 3 8.00 10.96 26.53
N GLU A 4 9.03 10.74 25.71
CA GLU A 4 10.02 11.75 25.32
C GLU A 4 9.80 12.30 23.89
N ALA A 5 8.66 11.98 23.26
CA ALA A 5 8.39 12.43 21.91
C ALA A 5 8.21 13.96 21.86
N ILE A 6 8.95 14.62 20.97
CA ILE A 6 8.75 16.02 20.62
C ILE A 6 7.71 16.15 19.50
N PRO A 7 7.13 17.34 19.28
CA PRO A 7 6.24 17.56 18.14
C PRO A 7 6.90 17.18 16.82
N ALA A 8 6.18 16.44 15.98
CA ALA A 8 6.64 16.09 14.64
C ALA A 8 6.66 17.34 13.73
N PRO A 9 7.67 17.50 12.86
CA PRO A 9 7.72 18.60 11.92
C PRO A 9 6.60 18.50 10.87
N ALA A 10 6.12 19.65 10.40
CA ALA A 10 5.14 19.73 9.31
C ALA A 10 5.84 20.06 7.98
N GLY A 11 5.48 19.36 6.91
CA GLY A 11 6.06 19.57 5.58
C GLY A 11 6.18 18.28 4.78
N THR A 12 6.87 18.37 3.65
CA THR A 12 7.24 17.22 2.81
C THR A 12 8.68 16.83 3.09
N PHE A 13 8.91 15.55 3.35
CA PHE A 13 10.22 14.99 3.70
C PHE A 13 10.38 13.61 3.08
N ASP A 14 11.62 13.16 2.93
CA ASP A 14 11.91 11.75 2.67
C ASP A 14 11.63 10.94 3.94
N ILE A 15 10.80 9.91 3.82
CA ILE A 15 10.37 9.07 4.94
C ILE A 15 10.87 7.64 4.74
N VAL A 16 11.45 7.08 5.79
CA VAL A 16 11.82 5.66 5.84
C VAL A 16 10.74 4.90 6.60
N LEU A 17 10.09 3.95 5.93
CA LEU A 17 9.17 3.01 6.57
C LEU A 17 9.91 1.72 6.88
N SER A 18 9.76 1.23 8.12
CA SER A 18 10.31 -0.08 8.48
C SER A 18 9.49 -1.22 7.86
N SER A 19 10.08 -2.40 7.81
CA SER A 19 9.40 -3.62 7.37
C SER A 19 8.25 -4.00 8.31
N GLY A 20 7.25 -4.74 7.80
CA GLY A 20 6.14 -5.26 8.57
C GLY A 20 4.90 -4.39 8.48
N TRP A 21 4.32 -4.01 9.63
CA TRP A 21 3.04 -3.29 9.68
C TRP A 21 2.99 -1.94 8.95
N PRO A 22 4.07 -1.15 8.84
CA PRO A 22 4.07 0.05 7.99
C PRO A 22 3.74 -0.23 6.52
N GLY A 23 3.73 -1.51 6.10
CA GLY A 23 3.15 -1.98 4.85
C GLY A 23 1.66 -1.64 4.66
N VAL A 24 0.96 -1.12 5.67
CA VAL A 24 -0.31 -0.39 5.51
C VAL A 24 -0.24 0.64 4.38
N MET A 25 0.93 1.27 4.17
CA MET A 25 1.13 2.17 3.03
C MET A 25 0.75 1.50 1.70
N LEU A 26 1.10 0.22 1.49
CA LEU A 26 0.76 -0.52 0.28
C LEU A 26 -0.75 -0.80 0.19
N HIS A 27 -1.38 -1.14 1.32
CA HIS A 27 -2.82 -1.39 1.40
C HIS A 27 -3.63 -0.17 0.94
N GLU A 28 -3.27 1.01 1.45
CA GLU A 28 -4.01 2.24 1.16
C GLU A 28 -3.62 2.83 -0.21
N ALA A 29 -2.32 2.90 -0.52
CA ALA A 29 -1.84 3.58 -1.71
C ALA A 29 -2.24 2.86 -3.01
N VAL A 30 -2.29 1.52 -2.98
CA VAL A 30 -2.61 0.72 -4.16
C VAL A 30 -3.62 -0.40 -3.89
N GLY A 31 -3.63 -1.01 -2.71
CA GLY A 31 -4.46 -2.20 -2.41
C GLY A 31 -5.94 -1.98 -2.72
N HIS A 32 -6.58 -1.04 -2.02
CA HIS A 32 -7.98 -0.70 -2.29
C HIS A 32 -8.20 -0.20 -3.73
N GLY A 33 -7.29 0.61 -4.26
CA GLY A 33 -7.39 1.13 -5.64
C GLY A 33 -7.35 0.04 -6.72
N LEU A 34 -6.80 -1.13 -6.41
CA LEU A 34 -6.72 -2.27 -7.32
C LEU A 34 -7.86 -3.28 -7.14
N GLU A 35 -8.79 -3.04 -6.21
CA GLU A 35 -10.00 -3.86 -6.06
C GLU A 35 -10.85 -3.81 -7.36
N GLY A 36 -11.36 -4.98 -7.75
CA GLY A 36 -11.94 -5.17 -9.07
C GLY A 36 -13.26 -4.44 -9.29
N ASP A 37 -14.01 -4.14 -8.24
CA ASP A 37 -15.29 -3.46 -8.33
C ASP A 37 -15.14 -1.98 -8.72
N PHE A 38 -14.16 -1.27 -8.16
CA PHE A 38 -13.82 0.10 -8.56
C PHE A 38 -13.26 0.17 -9.98
N ASN A 39 -12.40 -0.79 -10.35
CA ASN A 39 -11.82 -0.86 -11.69
C ASN A 39 -12.89 -1.18 -12.75
N ARG A 40 -13.81 -2.11 -12.46
CA ARG A 40 -14.96 -2.41 -13.33
C ARG A 40 -15.88 -1.21 -13.51
N LYS A 41 -16.14 -0.44 -12.44
CA LYS A 41 -16.96 0.78 -12.47
C LYS A 41 -16.23 1.99 -13.04
N LYS A 42 -14.92 1.89 -13.31
CA LYS A 42 -14.04 2.97 -13.73
C LYS A 42 -13.98 4.15 -12.74
N THR A 43 -14.15 3.87 -11.45
CA THR A 43 -14.06 4.89 -10.38
C THR A 43 -12.70 4.90 -9.69
N SER A 44 -11.87 3.87 -9.92
CA SER A 44 -10.49 3.84 -9.42
C SER A 44 -9.58 4.74 -10.24
N ALA A 45 -8.59 5.35 -9.58
CA ALA A 45 -7.46 6.02 -10.23
C ALA A 45 -6.63 5.05 -11.11
N PHE A 46 -6.73 3.73 -10.87
CA PHE A 46 -6.02 2.69 -11.62
C PHE A 46 -6.81 2.13 -12.80
N ALA A 47 -8.05 2.58 -13.02
CA ALA A 47 -8.90 2.06 -14.08
C ALA A 47 -8.27 2.27 -15.47
N GLY A 48 -8.09 1.19 -16.22
CA GLY A 48 -7.51 1.22 -17.57
C GLY A 48 -5.98 1.35 -17.62
N LEU A 49 -5.29 1.29 -16.48
CA LEU A 49 -3.82 1.37 -16.41
C LEU A 49 -3.11 0.00 -16.45
N MET A 50 -3.82 -1.08 -16.82
CA MET A 50 -3.21 -2.40 -16.97
C MET A 50 -2.08 -2.34 -18.01
N GLY A 51 -0.89 -2.82 -17.63
CA GLY A 51 0.32 -2.77 -18.45
C GLY A 51 1.10 -1.44 -18.38
N GLN A 52 0.61 -0.43 -17.65
CA GLN A 52 1.32 0.82 -17.40
C GLN A 52 2.19 0.73 -16.15
N GLN A 53 3.25 1.53 -16.09
CA GLN A 53 4.07 1.65 -14.89
C GLN A 53 3.36 2.54 -13.86
N VAL A 54 2.88 1.95 -12.76
CA VAL A 54 2.14 2.64 -11.69
C VAL A 54 2.91 2.78 -10.37
N ALA A 55 4.12 2.24 -10.30
CA ALA A 55 5.03 2.33 -9.16
C ALA A 55 6.48 2.51 -9.63
N ALA A 56 7.40 2.77 -8.70
CA ALA A 56 8.83 2.88 -9.00
C ALA A 56 9.38 1.55 -9.56
N LYS A 57 10.39 1.64 -10.44
CA LYS A 57 11.09 0.45 -10.98
C LYS A 57 11.70 -0.35 -9.83
N GLY A 58 11.52 -1.67 -9.85
CA GLY A 58 12.00 -2.57 -8.81
C GLY A 58 11.01 -2.81 -7.66
N VAL A 59 9.86 -2.14 -7.65
CA VAL A 59 8.78 -2.43 -6.69
C VAL A 59 7.85 -3.51 -7.27
N THR A 60 7.64 -4.57 -6.50
CA THR A 60 6.65 -5.61 -6.81
C THR A 60 5.74 -5.77 -5.59
N VAL A 61 4.43 -5.65 -5.80
CA VAL A 61 3.41 -5.83 -4.77
C VAL A 61 2.58 -7.04 -5.14
N VAL A 62 2.32 -7.91 -4.16
CA VAL A 62 1.53 -9.14 -4.32
C VAL A 62 0.50 -9.17 -3.20
N ASP A 63 -0.74 -9.50 -3.55
CA ASP A 63 -1.77 -9.92 -2.59
C ASP A 63 -1.78 -11.46 -2.57
N ASP A 64 -1.53 -12.06 -1.40
CA ASP A 64 -1.34 -13.51 -1.27
C ASP A 64 -2.17 -14.09 -0.12
N GLY A 65 -3.32 -14.66 -0.48
CA GLY A 65 -4.22 -15.36 0.45
C GLY A 65 -3.78 -16.78 0.82
N THR A 66 -2.63 -17.26 0.34
CA THR A 66 -2.23 -18.68 0.46
C THR A 66 -1.20 -18.96 1.56
N MET A 67 -0.81 -17.94 2.32
CA MET A 67 0.19 -18.07 3.38
C MET A 67 -0.35 -18.87 4.58
N ALA A 68 0.30 -19.98 4.91
CA ALA A 68 -0.10 -20.81 6.05
C ALA A 68 -0.06 -20.05 7.40
N GLU A 69 -1.08 -20.28 8.24
CA GLU A 69 -1.19 -19.76 9.61
C GLU A 69 -1.13 -18.23 9.72
N ARG A 70 -1.61 -17.51 8.69
CA ARG A 70 -1.69 -16.04 8.69
C ARG A 70 -3.13 -15.57 8.84
N ARG A 71 -3.31 -14.48 9.60
CA ARG A 71 -4.62 -13.86 9.87
C ARG A 71 -5.42 -13.51 8.61
N GLY A 72 -4.74 -13.09 7.53
CA GLY A 72 -5.36 -12.67 6.27
C GLY A 72 -5.47 -13.77 5.22
N SER A 73 -5.12 -15.01 5.57
CA SER A 73 -5.12 -16.14 4.64
C SER A 73 -6.37 -17.02 4.81
N LEU A 74 -6.63 -17.84 3.80
CA LEU A 74 -7.79 -18.74 3.73
C LEU A 74 -7.69 -19.94 4.69
#